data_AF-A0A1R1E2B2-F1
#
_entry.id   AF-A0A1R1E2B2-F1
#
_cell.length_a   1.000
_cell.length_b   1.000
_cell.length_c   1.000
_cell.angle_alpha   90.00
_cell.angle_beta   90.00
_cell.angle_gamma   90.00
#
_symmetry.space_group_name_H-M   'P 1'
#
loop_
_entity.id
_entity.type
_entity.pdbx_description
1 polymer ?
#
loop_
_entity_poly.entity_id
_entity_poly.type
_entity_poly.pdbx_seq_one_letter_code
_entity_poly.pdbx_strand_id
1 'polypeptide(L)' 'MENMQLAKRVRAFRKLKGYTQQELAAKCGISLAVLGAIERGNRRAEEQVLIKVAEALGVSVQELRNG' A
#
# COMPACT_ATOMS: atom_id res chain seq x y z
N MET A 1 5.16 -3.79 15.25
CA MET A 1 4.87 -2.33 15.27
C MET A 1 5.12 -1.68 13.91
N GLU A 2 6.27 -1.95 13.26
CA GLU A 2 6.63 -1.43 11.92
C GLU A 2 5.57 -1.71 10.82
N ASN A 3 5.01 -2.92 10.76
CA ASN A 3 3.98 -3.28 9.77
C ASN A 3 2.70 -2.42 9.87
N MET A 4 2.37 -1.93 11.08
CA MET A 4 1.18 -1.10 11.30
C MET A 4 1.39 0.33 10.81
N GLN A 5 2.62 0.86 10.91
CA GLN A 5 2.94 2.18 10.37
C GLN A 5 2.91 2.15 8.84
N LEU A 6 3.54 1.15 8.22
CA LEU A 6 3.47 0.93 6.78
C LEU A 6 2.02 0.84 6.29
N ALA A 7 1.20 0.02 6.95
CA ALA A 7 -0.21 -0.15 6.62
C ALA A 7 -0.99 1.18 6.63
N LYS A 8 -0.78 2.01 7.66
CA LYS A 8 -1.40 3.34 7.77
C LYS A 8 -0.94 4.27 6.66
N ARG A 9 0.34 4.25 6.30
CA ARG A 9 0.90 5.12 5.26
C ARG A 9 0.41 4.73 3.87
N VAL A 10 0.40 3.45 3.52
CA VAL A 10 -0.21 2.96 2.26
C VAL A 10 -1.65 3.46 2.15
N ARG A 11 -2.44 3.30 3.22
CA ARG A 11 -3.82 3.77 3.27
C ARG A 11 -3.93 5.30 3.13
N ALA A 12 -3.04 6.05 3.76
CA ALA A 12 -3.03 7.52 3.70
C ALA A 12 -2.71 8.02 2.29
N PHE A 13 -1.63 7.54 1.67
CA PHE A 13 -1.27 7.91 0.30
C PHE A 13 -2.34 7.49 -0.70
N ARG A 14 -2.94 6.29 -0.55
CA ARG A 14 -4.06 5.88 -1.38
C ARG A 14 -5.21 6.89 -1.34
N LYS A 15 -5.60 7.32 -0.14
CA LYS A 15 -6.66 8.32 0.04
C LYS A 15 -6.27 9.69 -0.52
N LEU A 16 -5.02 10.12 -0.37
CA LEU A 16 -4.50 11.37 -0.94
C LEU A 16 -4.55 11.36 -2.48
N LYS A 17 -4.34 10.20 -3.11
CA LYS A 17 -4.50 10.02 -4.56
C LYS A 17 -5.97 9.88 -5.01
N GLY A 18 -6.93 9.86 -4.08
CA GLY A 18 -8.34 9.69 -4.40
C GLY A 18 -8.74 8.27 -4.81
N TYR A 19 -7.88 7.27 -4.60
CA TYR A 19 -8.16 5.89 -5.01
C TYR A 19 -8.99 5.13 -3.99
N THR A 20 -9.97 4.39 -4.47
CA THR A 20 -10.57 3.27 -3.76
C THR A 20 -9.56 2.13 -3.59
N GLN A 21 -9.82 1.19 -2.68
CA GLN A 21 -8.99 -0.01 -2.57
C GLN A 21 -9.02 -0.85 -3.85
N GLN A 22 -10.17 -0.90 -4.55
CA GLN A 22 -10.29 -1.66 -5.79
C GLN A 22 -9.42 -1.06 -6.90
N GLU A 23 -9.41 0.26 -7.05
CA GLU A 23 -8.58 0.95 -8.05
C GLU A 23 -7.09 0.77 -7.78
N LEU A 24 -6.64 0.94 -6.52
CA LEU A 24 -5.23 0.72 -6.21
C LEU A 24 -4.84 -0.75 -6.40
N ALA A 25 -5.69 -1.69 -5.98
CA ALA A 25 -5.42 -3.12 -6.17
C ALA A 25 -5.26 -3.47 -7.66
N ALA A 26 -6.14 -2.93 -8.52
CA ALA A 26 -6.07 -3.10 -9.96
C ALA A 26 -4.78 -2.49 -10.54
N LYS A 27 -4.41 -1.26 -10.14
CA LYS A 27 -3.15 -0.61 -10.57
C LYS A 27 -1.91 -1.40 -10.16
N CYS A 28 -1.93 -2.03 -9.00
CA CYS A 28 -0.83 -2.86 -8.49
C CYS A 28 -0.84 -4.29 -9.03
N GLY A 29 -1.89 -4.72 -9.76
CA GLY A 29 -2.04 -6.10 -10.22
C GLY A 29 -2.15 -7.11 -9.07
N ILE A 30 -2.80 -6.74 -7.96
CA ILE A 30 -3.05 -7.61 -6.80
C ILE A 30 -4.55 -7.70 -6.51
N SER A 31 -4.96 -8.70 -5.72
CA SER A 31 -6.37 -8.78 -5.32
C SER A 31 -6.73 -7.71 -4.27
N LEU A 32 -8.00 -7.30 -4.28
CA LEU A 32 -8.56 -6.38 -3.27
C LEU A 32 -8.34 -6.90 -1.84
N ALA A 33 -8.46 -8.22 -1.64
CA ALA A 33 -8.24 -8.86 -0.35
C ALA A 33 -6.79 -8.69 0.14
N VAL A 34 -5.81 -8.83 -0.77
CA VAL A 34 -4.38 -8.65 -0.44
C VAL A 34 -4.12 -7.20 -0.05
N LEU A 35 -4.59 -6.23 -0.85
CA LEU A 35 -4.42 -4.82 -0.51
C LEU A 35 -5.08 -4.48 0.83
N GLY A 36 -6.31 -4.96 1.06
CA GLY A 36 -7.02 -4.75 2.32
C GLY A 36 -6.28 -5.34 3.52
N ALA A 37 -5.67 -6.51 3.39
CA ALA A 37 -4.88 -7.12 4.45
C ALA A 37 -3.59 -6.32 4.76
N ILE A 38 -2.94 -5.77 3.73
CA ILE A 38 -1.78 -4.88 3.88
C ILE A 38 -2.18 -3.59 4.61
N GLU A 39 -3.26 -2.91 4.19
CA GLU A 39 -3.70 -1.65 4.80
C GLU A 39 -4.23 -1.78 6.24
N ARG A 40 -4.63 -2.98 6.65
CA ARG A 40 -4.98 -3.30 8.03
C ARG A 40 -3.79 -3.73 8.89
N GLY A 41 -2.63 -3.98 8.27
CA GLY A 41 -1.46 -4.51 8.95
C GLY A 41 -1.56 -6.01 9.30
N ASN A 42 -2.55 -6.71 8.74
CA ASN A 42 -2.79 -8.14 8.97
C ASN A 42 -1.87 -9.02 8.11
N ARG A 43 -1.25 -8.46 7.07
CA ARG A 43 -0.27 -9.13 6.22
C ARG A 43 0.93 -8.20 6.02
N ARG A 44 2.14 -8.75 6.05
CA ARG A 44 3.34 -8.05 5.60
C ARG A 44 3.37 -8.05 4.08
N ALA A 45 3.53 -6.87 3.48
CA ALA A 45 3.73 -6.77 2.03
C ALA A 45 5.09 -7.36 1.67
N GLU A 46 5.10 -8.22 0.65
CA GLU A 46 6.35 -8.67 0.01
C GLU A 46 6.98 -7.48 -0.73
N GLU A 47 8.31 -7.49 -0.88
CA GLU A 47 9.05 -6.37 -1.47
C GLU A 47 8.50 -5.95 -2.84
N GLN A 48 8.24 -6.92 -3.71
CA GLN A 48 7.70 -6.65 -5.05
C GLN A 48 6.31 -6.01 -5.01
N VAL A 49 5.46 -6.41 -4.06
CA VAL A 49 4.14 -5.79 -3.88
C VAL A 49 4.29 -4.36 -3.39
N LEU A 50 5.24 -4.12 -2.48
CA LEU A 50 5.49 -2.79 -1.95
C LEU A 50 6.04 -1.83 -3.03
N ILE A 51 6.92 -2.30 -3.92
CA ILE A 51 7.41 -1.54 -5.07
C ILE A 51 6.24 -1.15 -5.98
N LYS A 52 5.38 -2.11 -6.36
CA LYS A 52 4.20 -1.83 -7.19
C LYS A 52 3.24 -0.82 -6.55
N VAL A 53 3.04 -0.92 -5.24
CA VAL A 53 2.22 0.03 -4.48
C VAL A 53 2.85 1.42 -4.48
N ALA A 54 4.17 1.52 -4.29
CA ALA A 54 4.90 2.78 -4.32
C ALA A 54 4.80 3.44 -5.71
N GLU A 55 5.03 2.68 -6.78
CA GLU A 55 4.89 3.12 -8.17
C GLU A 55 3.46 3.60 -8.47
N ALA A 56 2.44 2.80 -8.12
CA ALA A 56 1.04 3.16 -8.34
C ALA A 56 0.61 4.42 -7.56
N LEU A 57 1.24 4.68 -6.42
CA LEU A 57 1.03 5.87 -5.60
C LEU A 57 1.96 7.03 -5.97
N GLY A 58 2.90 6.84 -6.90
CA GLY A 58 3.87 7.87 -7.30
C GLY A 58 4.73 8.38 -6.14
N VAL A 59 5.16 7.49 -5.26
CA VAL A 59 6.05 7.77 -4.12
C VAL A 59 7.17 6.72 -4.09
N SER A 60 8.24 6.98 -3.35
CA SER A 60 9.28 5.98 -3.10
C SER A 60 8.87 4.93 -2.06
N VAL A 61 9.49 3.76 -2.09
CA VAL A 61 9.31 2.73 -1.06
C VAL A 61 9.73 3.26 0.32
N GLN A 62 10.74 4.13 0.38
CA GLN A 62 11.17 4.79 1.62
C GLN A 62 10.08 5.71 2.17
N GLU A 63 9.37 6.45 1.31
CA GLU A 63 8.17 7.21 1.69
C GLU A 63 6.97 6.33 2.05
N LEU A 64 7.02 5.01 1.91
CA LEU A 64 6.05 4.11 2.53
C LEU A 64 6.55 3.57 3.89
N ARG A 65 7.86 3.37 4.04
CA ARG A 65 8.50 2.84 5.26
C ARG A 65 8.76 3.88 6.36
N ASN A 66 9.38 5.00 6.00
CA ASN A 66 9.93 5.98 6.93
C ASN A 66 9.16 7.30 6.86
N GLY A 67 8.14 7.44 7.69
CA GLY A 67 7.45 8.70 7.95
C GLY A 67 7.19 8.85 9.42
#